data_AF-A0A0A5FXK2-F1
#
_entry.id   AF-A0A0A5FXK2-F1
#
_cell.length_a   1.000
_cell.length_b   1.000
_cell.length_c   1.000
_cell.angle_alpha   90.00
_cell.angle_beta   90.00
_cell.angle_gamma   90.00
#
_symmetry.space_group_name_H-M   'P 1'
#
loop_
_entity.id
_entity.type
_entity.pdbx_description
1 polymer ?
#
loop_
_entity_poly.entity_id
_entity_poly.type
_entity_poly.pdbx_seq_one_letter_code
_entity_poly.pdbx_strand_id
1 'polypeptide(L)'
;MIHQLKRIEHSPRSKAKYKIIGVSKAEHEEWLWTAFLKQKKVDVVFISKRPRYLVNGCEVEWKGQQHIPDEIQQHLDKLASKIGELFQKVEST
;
A
#
# COMPACT_ATOMS: atom_id res chain seq x y z
N MET A 1 8.88 5.56 -9.93
CA MET A 1 8.15 4.28 -9.84
C MET A 1 6.69 4.48 -10.26
N ILE A 2 5.98 3.45 -10.74
CA ILE A 2 4.53 3.55 -11.03
C ILE A 2 3.76 2.91 -9.87
N HIS A 3 2.88 3.68 -9.22
CA HIS A 3 2.08 3.20 -8.10
C HIS A 3 0.63 2.91 -8.52
N GLN A 4 0.08 1.80 -8.05
CA GLN A 4 -1.30 1.40 -8.33
C GLN A 4 -1.98 0.92 -7.04
N LEU A 5 -2.99 1.68 -6.60
CA LEU A 5 -3.93 1.23 -5.59
C LEU A 5 -4.81 0.11 -6.18
N LYS A 6 -4.94 -1.01 -5.48
CA LYS A 6 -5.73 -2.16 -5.92
C LYS A 6 -7.04 -2.28 -5.16
N ARG A 7 -7.01 -2.09 -3.85
CA ARG A 7 -8.19 -2.25 -2.98
C ARG A 7 -8.15 -1.28 -1.81
N ILE A 8 -9.34 -0.86 -1.40
CA ILE A 8 -9.62 -0.19 -0.12
C ILE A 8 -10.64 -1.07 0.60
N GLU A 9 -10.31 -1.48 1.82
CA GLU A 9 -11.13 -2.37 2.62
C GLU A 9 -11.30 -1.79 4.03
N HIS A 10 -12.35 -2.18 4.75
CA HIS A 10 -12.42 -1.93 6.19
C HIS A 10 -11.32 -2.70 6.91
N SER A 11 -10.66 -2.04 7.87
CA SER A 11 -9.66 -2.73 8.66
C SER A 11 -10.31 -3.61 9.73
N PRO A 12 -9.78 -4.81 9.99
CA PRO A 12 -10.13 -5.57 11.18
C PRO A 12 -9.49 -5.01 12.46
N ARG A 13 -8.54 -4.04 12.36
CA ARG A 13 -7.86 -3.45 13.53
C ARG A 13 -8.71 -2.34 14.12
N SER A 14 -8.97 -2.36 15.43
CA SER A 14 -9.79 -1.34 16.09
C SER A 14 -9.29 0.10 15.94
N LYS A 15 -7.98 0.30 15.76
CA LYS A 15 -7.35 1.63 15.67
C LYS A 15 -7.20 2.17 14.25
N ALA A 16 -7.27 1.33 13.22
CA ALA A 16 -7.18 1.74 11.82
C ALA A 16 -8.56 1.53 11.19
N LYS A 17 -9.12 2.52 10.52
CA LYS A 17 -10.47 2.38 9.96
C LYS A 17 -10.45 1.66 8.62
N TYR A 18 -9.39 1.89 7.86
CA TYR A 18 -9.23 1.36 6.51
C TYR A 18 -7.91 0.60 6.36
N LYS A 19 -7.91 -0.37 5.46
CA LYS A 19 -6.74 -1.09 4.97
C LYS A 19 -6.69 -0.86 3.47
N ILE A 20 -5.56 -0.39 2.97
CA ILE A 20 -5.33 -0.22 1.54
C ILE A 20 -4.26 -1.18 1.06
N ILE A 21 -4.47 -1.73 -0.13
CA ILE A 21 -3.56 -2.68 -0.75
C ILE A 21 -3.24 -2.18 -2.15
N GLY A 22 -1.99 -2.24 -2.52
CA GLY A 22 -1.56 -1.85 -3.85
C GLY A 22 -0.19 -2.37 -4.20
N VAL A 23 0.21 -2.06 -5.43
CA VAL A 23 1.49 -2.46 -5.97
C VAL A 23 2.24 -1.25 -6.50
N SER A 24 3.55 -1.31 -6.50
CA SER A 24 4.41 -0.33 -7.13
C SER A 24 5.44 -1.01 -8.00
N LYS A 25 5.53 -0.56 -9.25
CA LYS A 25 6.34 -1.19 -10.29
C LYS A 25 7.49 -0.27 -10.65
N ALA A 26 8.69 -0.80 -10.56
CA ALA A 26 9.87 -0.23 -11.17
C ALA A 26 10.30 -1.10 -12.36
N GLU A 27 11.45 -0.79 -12.95
CA GLU A 27 11.97 -1.46 -14.14
C GLU A 27 12.18 -2.97 -13.90
N HIS A 28 12.88 -3.33 -12.82
CA HIS A 28 13.26 -4.72 -12.54
C HIS A 28 12.53 -5.35 -11.36
N GLU A 29 11.68 -4.60 -10.67
CA GLU A 29 11.08 -5.03 -9.40
C GLU A 29 9.64 -4.56 -9.25
N GLU A 30 8.90 -5.34 -8.48
CA GLU A 30 7.55 -5.04 -8.06
C GLU A 30 7.49 -5.08 -6.53
N TRP A 31 6.75 -4.14 -5.96
CA TRP A 31 6.55 -3.96 -4.54
C TRP A 31 5.07 -4.10 -4.23
N LEU A 32 4.70 -5.02 -3.34
CA LEU A 32 3.36 -5.18 -2.81
C LEU A 32 3.33 -4.48 -1.45
N TRP A 33 2.39 -3.57 -1.27
CA TRP A 33 2.21 -2.87 -0.01
C TRP A 33 0.79 -3.04 0.50
N THR A 34 0.69 -3.19 1.82
CA THR A 34 -0.56 -3.13 2.57
C THR A 34 -0.39 -2.10 3.67
N ALA A 35 -1.17 -1.02 3.62
CA ALA A 35 -1.11 0.05 4.60
C ALA A 35 -2.42 0.15 5.38
N PHE A 36 -2.30 0.34 6.69
CA PHE A 36 -3.41 0.54 7.60
C PHE A 36 -3.55 2.03 7.88
N LEU A 37 -4.74 2.57 7.69
CA LEU A 37 -5.01 4.00 7.79
C LEU A 37 -5.74 4.31 9.10
N LYS A 38 -5.17 5.23 9.86
CA LYS A 38 -5.81 5.82 11.05
C LYS A 38 -6.11 7.28 10.75
N GLN A 39 -7.40 7.59 10.59
CA GLN A 39 -7.86 8.91 10.15
C GLN A 39 -7.23 9.29 8.78
N LYS A 40 -6.40 10.33 8.73
CA LYS A 40 -5.71 10.83 7.53
C LYS A 40 -4.25 10.40 7.43
N LYS A 41 -3.81 9.47 8.28
CA LYS A 41 -2.40 9.05 8.40
C LYS A 41 -2.25 7.55 8.22
N VAL A 42 -1.06 7.16 7.75
CA VAL A 42 -0.62 5.77 7.74
C VAL A 42 -0.19 5.38 9.15
N ASP A 43 -0.72 4.27 9.66
CA ASP A 43 -0.40 3.71 10.98
C ASP A 43 0.68 2.64 10.87
N VAL A 44 0.44 1.65 9.99
CA VAL A 44 1.34 0.51 9.78
C VAL A 44 1.37 0.18 8.30
N VAL A 45 2.55 -0.20 7.81
CA VAL A 45 2.76 -0.68 6.44
C VAL A 45 3.45 -2.03 6.49
N PHE A 46 2.92 -2.99 5.75
CA PHE A 46 3.62 -4.21 5.38
C PHE A 46 4.01 -4.11 3.92
N ILE A 47 5.26 -4.43 3.63
CA ILE A 47 5.78 -4.35 2.28
C ILE A 47 6.55 -5.63 1.93
N SER A 48 6.33 -6.09 0.70
CA SER A 48 7.06 -7.19 0.11
C SER A 48 7.56 -6.78 -1.26
N LYS A 49 8.65 -7.40 -1.70
CA LYS A 49 9.28 -7.16 -3.00
C LYS A 49 9.46 -8.48 -3.74
N ARG A 50 9.37 -8.42 -5.06
CA ARG A 50 9.84 -9.47 -5.96
C ARG A 50 10.48 -8.88 -7.22
N PRO A 51 11.43 -9.57 -7.86
CA PRO A 51 11.86 -9.21 -9.21
C PRO A 51 10.72 -9.38 -10.22
N ARG A 52 10.75 -8.61 -11.31
CA ARG A 52 9.77 -8.70 -12.41
C ARG A 52 10.13 -9.72 -13.48
N TYR A 53 11.32 -10.30 -13.44
CA TYR A 53 11.72 -11.36 -14.36
C TYR A 53 11.24 -12.73 -13.85
N LEU A 54 11.04 -13.65 -14.79
CA LEU A 54 10.74 -15.04 -14.49
C LEU A 54 12.05 -15.77 -14.19
N VAL A 55 12.03 -16.63 -13.16
CA VAL A 55 13.12 -17.58 -12.90
C VAL A 55 12.60 -18.95 -13.30
N ASN A 56 13.23 -19.56 -14.31
CA ASN A 56 12.81 -20.85 -14.87
C ASN A 56 11.34 -20.90 -15.31
N GLY A 57 10.82 -19.79 -15.85
CA GLY A 57 9.42 -19.67 -16.29
C GLY A 57 8.41 -19.42 -15.17
N CYS A 58 8.86 -19.39 -13.91
CA CYS A 58 8.02 -19.12 -12.75
C CYS A 58 8.17 -17.68 -12.25
N GLU A 59 7.08 -17.08 -11.78
CA GLU A 59 7.15 -15.84 -11.02
C GLU A 59 7.88 -16.09 -9.69
N VAL A 60 8.72 -15.14 -9.30
CA VAL A 60 9.42 -15.19 -8.02
C VAL A 60 8.45 -14.83 -6.89
N GLU A 61 8.58 -15.53 -5.77
CA GLU A 61 7.80 -15.28 -4.56
C GLU A 61 8.05 -13.88 -3.99
N TRP A 62 7.01 -13.35 -3.35
CA TRP A 62 7.09 -12.11 -2.59
C TRP A 62 7.94 -12.30 -1.34
N LYS A 63 8.95 -11.46 -1.17
CA LYS A 63 9.79 -11.44 0.04
C LYS A 63 9.49 -10.21 0.86
N GLY A 64 9.08 -10.40 2.12
CA GLY A 64 8.86 -9.32 3.08
C GLY A 64 10.12 -8.46 3.24
N GLN A 65 9.93 -7.14 3.30
CA GLN A 65 11.02 -6.18 3.47
C GLN A 65 10.82 -5.43 4.78
N GLN A 66 11.93 -5.17 5.48
CA GLN A 66 11.91 -4.35 6.70
C GLN A 66 11.90 -2.85 6.39
N HIS A 67 12.48 -2.47 5.25
CA HIS A 67 12.57 -1.09 4.80
C HIS A 67 11.54 -0.81 3.72
N ILE A 68 10.85 0.33 3.86
CA ILE A 68 9.89 0.85 2.89
C ILE A 68 10.62 1.93 2.07
N PRO A 69 10.71 1.79 0.74
CA PRO A 69 11.27 2.85 -0.09
C PRO A 69 10.53 4.17 0.09
N ASP A 70 11.27 5.28 0.18
CA ASP A 70 10.73 6.62 0.42
C ASP A 70 9.62 7.01 -0.57
N GLU A 71 9.78 6.64 -1.84
CA GLU A 71 8.78 6.94 -2.88
C GLU A 71 7.43 6.25 -2.59
N ILE A 72 7.46 5.02 -2.07
CA ILE A 72 6.26 4.28 -1.65
C ILE A 72 5.67 4.92 -0.39
N GLN A 73 6.50 5.28 0.59
CA GLN A 73 6.01 5.94 1.81
C GLN A 73 5.31 7.26 1.50
N GLN A 74 5.91 8.12 0.68
CA GLN A 74 5.32 9.39 0.25
C GLN A 74 4.02 9.19 -0.53
N HIS A 75 3.95 8.15 -1.36
CA HIS A 75 2.72 7.80 -2.07
C HIS A 75 1.60 7.38 -1.10
N LEU A 76 1.92 6.54 -0.12
CA LEU A 76 0.97 6.07 0.88
C LEU A 76 0.45 7.21 1.76
N ASP A 77 1.31 8.14 2.16
CA ASP A 77 0.89 9.31 2.95
C ASP A 77 -0.07 10.22 2.17
N LYS A 78 0.19 10.43 0.87
CA LYS A 78 -0.72 11.16 -0.03
C LYS A 78 -2.05 10.44 -0.20
N LEU A 79 -2.03 9.11 -0.35
CA LEU A 79 -3.26 8.30 -0.43
C LEU A 79 -4.05 8.36 0.87
N ALA A 80 -3.39 8.28 2.02
CA ALA A 80 -4.03 8.33 3.33
C ALA A 80 -4.80 9.63 3.55
N SER A 81 -4.22 10.79 3.16
CA SER A 81 -4.90 12.07 3.25
C SER A 81 -6.17 12.12 2.38
N LYS A 82 -6.04 11.72 1.10
CA LYS A 82 -7.16 11.74 0.14
C LYS A 82 -8.30 10.81 0.56
N ILE A 83 -7.96 9.60 1.00
CA ILE A 83 -8.95 8.62 1.48
C ILE A 83 -9.63 9.16 2.73
N GLY A 84 -8.86 9.68 3.70
CA GLY A 84 -9.43 10.28 4.90
C GLY A 84 -10.36 11.46 4.62
N GLU A 85 -10.05 12.31 3.65
CA GLU A 85 -10.92 13.40 3.20
C GLU A 85 -12.21 12.89 2.53
N LEU A 86 -12.09 11.91 1.63
CA LEU A 86 -13.23 11.34 0.91
C LEU A 86 -14.24 10.70 1.87
N PHE A 87 -13.77 9.87 2.81
CA PHE A 87 -14.67 9.16 3.72
C PHE A 87 -15.20 10.04 4.86
N GLN A 88 -14.48 11.08 5.30
CA GLN A 88 -15.06 12.07 6.23
C GLN A 88 -16.28 12.78 5.63
N LYS A 89 -16.23 13.10 4.35
CA LYS A 89 -17.33 13.80 3.66
C LYS A 89 -18.60 12.95 3.56
N VAL A 90 -18.44 11.64 3.31
CA VAL A 90 -19.56 10.70 3.21
C VAL A 90 -20.24 10.46 4.56
N GLU A 91 -19.50 10.48 5.67
CA GLU A 91 -20.07 10.24 7.01
C GLU A 91 -20.72 11.47 7.65
N SER A 92 -20.48 12.65 7.07
CA SER A 92 -21.05 13.92 7.55
C SER A 92 -22.33 14.33 6.80
N THR A 93 -22.80 13.49 5.88
CA THR A 93 -24.04 13.67 5.10
C THR A 93 -25.05 12.62 5.55
#